data_AF-A0A533WK21-F1
#
_entry.id   AF-A0A533WK21-F1
#
_cell.length_a   1.000
_cell.length_b   1.000
_cell.length_c   1.000
_cell.angle_alpha   90.00
_cell.angle_beta   90.00
_cell.angle_gamma   90.00
#
_symmetry.space_group_name_H-M   'P 1'
#
loop_
_entity.id
_entity.type
_entity.pdbx_description
1 polymer ?
#
loop_
_entity_poly.entity_id
_entity_poly.type
_entity_poly.pdbx_seq_one_letter_code
_entity_poly.pdbx_strand_id
1 'polypeptide(L)'
;MEYFFMRINNPSYRYFTIKYFTEAGIEYVDEYMGAERAQAICREIKLKQETTVAENQFCIFVGRENADPQRQLADITTLEVIYGMITAAKMRKLEAQLPEAHRTKLVLTKEEVALRISDFYNGTLRMALADDLKNPDSKKIYNHIQLYDDDKLPNIRVVGRAKFEAAARAFVERLQLWVNEATPEAVLSDIDRILEEHFWTPNHRPPIPRGSKEESITCHHDSRYVQMTGHPQNIDFPLHLWPSRAPVYDERHEGPTVEVPVFQVEANLPRRAESTR
;
A
#
# COMPACT_ATOMS: atom_id res chain seq x y z
N MET A 1 -0.89 18.33 -15.63
CA MET A 1 -0.37 16.95 -15.61
C MET A 1 -1.38 16.10 -14.89
N GLU A 2 -1.71 14.93 -15.42
CA GLU A 2 -2.67 14.03 -14.78
C GLU A 2 -1.92 12.90 -14.07
N TYR A 3 -2.30 12.64 -12.83
CA TYR A 3 -1.81 11.54 -12.02
C TYR A 3 -2.96 10.57 -11.76
N PHE A 4 -2.66 9.29 -11.85
CA PHE A 4 -3.61 8.22 -11.60
C PHE A 4 -3.12 7.35 -10.46
N PHE A 5 -4.06 6.91 -9.65
CA PHE A 5 -3.76 6.12 -8.46
C PHE A 5 -4.53 4.81 -8.50
N MET A 6 -3.85 3.73 -8.18
CA MET A 6 -4.43 2.39 -8.12
C MET A 6 -4.16 1.85 -6.72
N ARG A 7 -5.19 1.42 -5.99
CA ARG A 7 -4.94 0.80 -4.67
C ARG A 7 -4.12 -0.47 -4.86
N ILE A 8 -3.15 -0.71 -3.98
CA ILE A 8 -2.42 -1.98 -3.96
C ILE A 8 -3.40 -3.13 -3.73
N ASN A 9 -4.34 -2.95 -2.80
CA ASN A 9 -5.41 -3.90 -2.52
C ASN A 9 -6.76 -3.31 -2.96
N ASN A 10 -7.46 -4.03 -3.83
CA ASN A 10 -8.81 -3.68 -4.25
C ASN A 10 -9.66 -4.96 -4.34
N PRO A 11 -10.85 -5.01 -3.70
CA PRO A 11 -11.72 -6.19 -3.72
C PRO A 11 -12.05 -6.70 -5.13
N SER A 12 -12.16 -5.81 -6.11
CA SER A 12 -12.46 -6.17 -7.50
C SER A 12 -11.31 -6.87 -8.22
N TYR A 13 -10.09 -6.82 -7.71
CA TYR A 13 -8.97 -7.55 -8.32
C TYR A 13 -9.18 -9.07 -8.22
N ARG A 14 -9.81 -9.55 -7.15
CA ARG A 14 -10.12 -10.98 -6.97
C ARG A 14 -11.05 -11.48 -8.08
N TYR A 15 -12.05 -10.68 -8.47
CA TYR A 15 -12.94 -11.01 -9.58
C TYR A 15 -12.15 -11.26 -10.88
N PHE A 16 -11.20 -10.38 -11.24
CA PHE A 16 -10.40 -10.56 -12.45
C PHE A 16 -9.42 -11.72 -12.37
N THR A 17 -8.84 -11.97 -11.20
CA THR A 17 -7.96 -13.11 -10.95
C THR A 17 -8.70 -14.43 -11.14
N ILE A 18 -9.88 -14.55 -10.52
CA ILE A 18 -10.73 -15.74 -10.64
C ILE A 18 -11.18 -15.92 -12.08
N LYS A 19 -11.76 -14.89 -12.69
CA LYS A 19 -12.23 -14.91 -14.08
C LYS A 19 -11.14 -15.39 -15.03
N TYR A 20 -9.92 -14.86 -14.90
CA TYR A 20 -8.79 -15.26 -15.74
C TYR A 20 -8.48 -16.77 -15.65
N PHE A 21 -8.35 -17.31 -14.44
CA PHE A 21 -8.01 -18.72 -14.27
C PHE A 21 -9.16 -19.65 -14.66
N THR A 22 -10.41 -19.26 -14.42
CA THR A 22 -11.58 -20.01 -14.88
C THR A 22 -11.64 -20.05 -16.42
N GLU A 23 -11.42 -18.92 -17.09
CA GLU A 23 -11.38 -18.83 -18.57
C GLU A 23 -10.20 -19.63 -19.16
N ALA A 24 -9.10 -19.77 -18.42
CA ALA A 24 -7.96 -20.59 -18.79
C ALA A 24 -8.15 -22.11 -18.56
N GLY A 25 -9.33 -22.54 -18.08
CA GLY A 25 -9.66 -23.94 -17.87
C GLY A 25 -9.11 -24.53 -16.57
N ILE A 26 -8.65 -23.70 -15.62
CA ILE A 26 -8.35 -24.16 -14.27
C ILE A 26 -9.69 -24.35 -13.56
N GLU A 27 -10.17 -25.60 -13.56
CA GLU A 27 -11.44 -25.96 -12.96
C GLU A 27 -11.48 -25.59 -11.47
N TYR A 28 -12.69 -25.28 -10.99
CA TYR A 28 -13.01 -25.06 -9.57
C TYR A 28 -12.52 -23.75 -8.93
N VAL A 29 -11.95 -22.81 -9.68
CA VAL A 29 -11.70 -21.45 -9.18
C VAL A 29 -13.03 -20.71 -9.06
N ASP A 30 -13.53 -20.60 -7.83
CA ASP A 30 -14.71 -19.81 -7.47
C ASP A 30 -14.38 -18.81 -6.34
N GLU A 31 -15.30 -17.87 -6.09
CA GLU A 31 -15.10 -16.80 -5.09
C GLU A 31 -14.91 -17.33 -3.66
N TYR A 32 -15.34 -18.56 -3.40
CA TYR A 32 -15.29 -19.26 -2.12
C TYR A 32 -14.14 -20.27 -2.04
N MET A 33 -13.24 -20.30 -3.04
CA MET A 33 -12.04 -21.10 -2.98
C MET A 33 -11.20 -20.69 -1.77
N GLY A 34 -11.13 -21.60 -0.80
CA GLY A 34 -10.23 -21.49 0.34
C GLY A 34 -8.80 -21.93 0.01
N ALA A 35 -7.84 -21.47 0.79
CA ALA A 35 -6.41 -21.68 0.60
C ALA A 35 -6.03 -23.17 0.46
N GLU A 36 -6.63 -24.07 1.25
CA GLU A 36 -6.34 -25.52 1.19
C GLU A 36 -6.66 -26.12 -0.18
N ARG A 37 -7.78 -25.71 -0.79
CA ARG A 37 -8.19 -26.18 -2.10
C ARG A 37 -7.29 -25.61 -3.19
N ALA A 38 -6.95 -24.32 -3.10
CA ALA A 38 -6.04 -23.68 -4.04
C ALA A 38 -4.65 -24.35 -4.01
N GLN A 39 -4.17 -24.72 -2.82
CA GLN A 39 -2.95 -25.50 -2.64
C GLN A 39 -3.02 -26.88 -3.29
N ALA A 40 -4.13 -27.61 -3.12
CA ALA A 40 -4.30 -28.93 -3.71
C ALA A 40 -4.19 -28.87 -5.25
N ILE A 41 -4.90 -27.92 -5.88
CA ILE A 41 -4.84 -27.69 -7.33
C ILE A 41 -3.41 -27.34 -7.77
N CYS A 42 -2.72 -26.45 -7.05
CA CYS A 42 -1.34 -26.12 -7.39
C CYS A 42 -0.38 -27.33 -7.23
N ARG A 43 -0.60 -28.22 -6.25
CA ARG A 43 0.19 -29.47 -6.13
C ARG A 43 -0.05 -30.38 -7.33
N GLU A 44 -1.29 -30.55 -7.76
CA GLU A 44 -1.63 -31.34 -8.95
C GLU A 44 -0.99 -30.76 -10.23
N ILE A 45 -1.05 -29.44 -10.41
CA ILE A 45 -0.37 -28.74 -11.51
C ILE A 45 1.14 -29.02 -11.49
N LYS A 46 1.78 -28.92 -10.32
CA LYS A 46 3.23 -29.16 -10.17
C LYS A 46 3.65 -30.60 -10.46
N LEU A 47 2.72 -31.56 -10.46
CA LEU A 47 2.98 -32.95 -10.82
C LEU A 47 2.85 -33.21 -12.33
N LYS A 48 2.35 -32.25 -13.11
CA LYS A 48 2.26 -32.38 -14.57
C LYS A 48 3.65 -32.30 -15.20
N GLN A 49 3.85 -33.10 -16.26
CA GLN A 49 5.07 -33.07 -17.05
C GLN A 49 5.22 -31.77 -17.86
N GLU A 50 4.09 -31.20 -18.28
CA GLU A 50 4.00 -29.93 -18.99
C GLU A 50 2.92 -29.07 -18.33
N THR A 51 3.25 -27.80 -18.07
CA THR A 51 2.32 -26.81 -17.50
C THR A 51 2.10 -25.66 -18.46
N THR A 52 0.87 -25.17 -18.50
CA THR A 52 0.51 -23.96 -19.24
C THR A 52 0.99 -22.70 -18.51
N VAL A 53 1.01 -21.57 -19.21
CA VAL A 53 1.35 -20.26 -18.61
C VAL A 53 0.38 -19.92 -17.47
N ALA A 54 -0.92 -20.11 -17.69
CA ALA A 54 -1.95 -19.83 -16.70
C ALA A 54 -1.81 -20.71 -15.45
N GLU A 55 -1.46 -21.98 -15.60
CA GLU A 55 -1.20 -22.90 -14.47
C GLU A 55 0.03 -22.47 -13.65
N ASN A 56 1.09 -22.03 -14.32
CA ASN A 56 2.27 -21.49 -13.64
C ASN A 56 1.92 -20.20 -12.87
N GLN A 57 1.16 -19.29 -13.49
CA GLN A 57 0.68 -18.05 -12.84
C GLN A 57 -0.26 -18.36 -11.65
N PHE A 58 -1.13 -19.37 -11.76
CA PHE A 58 -1.99 -19.83 -10.68
C PHE A 58 -1.15 -20.32 -9.49
N CYS A 59 -0.12 -21.13 -9.74
CA CYS A 59 0.76 -21.57 -8.67
C CYS A 59 1.56 -20.44 -8.00
N ILE A 60 1.94 -19.39 -8.76
CA ILE A 60 2.55 -18.18 -8.19
C ILE A 60 1.55 -17.46 -7.29
N PHE A 61 0.31 -17.30 -7.77
CA PHE A 61 -0.79 -16.69 -7.02
C PHE A 61 -1.04 -17.42 -5.68
N VAL A 62 -1.22 -18.74 -5.71
CA VAL A 62 -1.41 -19.57 -4.50
C VAL A 62 -0.19 -19.53 -3.58
N GLY A 63 1.02 -19.50 -4.14
CA GLY A 63 2.25 -19.37 -3.35
C GLY A 63 2.29 -18.09 -2.53
N ARG A 64 1.85 -16.97 -3.12
CA ARG A 64 1.80 -15.65 -2.44
C ARG A 64 0.72 -15.61 -1.36
N GLU A 65 -0.45 -16.18 -1.62
CA GLU A 65 -1.54 -16.31 -0.63
C GLU A 65 -1.06 -17.03 0.65
N ASN A 66 -0.32 -18.13 0.50
CA ASN A 66 0.13 -18.90 1.66
C ASN A 66 1.25 -18.24 2.46
N ALA A 67 2.03 -17.38 1.81
CA ALA A 67 3.10 -16.64 2.48
C ALA A 67 2.56 -15.55 3.41
N ASP A 68 1.36 -15.03 3.13
CA ASP A 68 0.73 -13.98 3.93
C ASP A 68 -0.81 -14.11 3.87
N PRO A 69 -1.42 -14.89 4.77
CA PRO A 69 -2.87 -15.11 4.81
C PRO A 69 -3.67 -13.82 5.10
N GLN A 70 -3.02 -12.74 5.56
CA GLN A 70 -3.66 -11.46 5.81
C GLN A 70 -3.69 -10.55 4.57
N ARG A 71 -2.91 -10.84 3.52
CA ARG A 71 -3.05 -10.17 2.23
C ARG A 71 -4.34 -10.64 1.56
N GLN A 72 -5.29 -9.72 1.38
CA GLN A 72 -6.45 -9.99 0.56
C GLN A 72 -6.00 -10.40 -0.86
N LEU A 73 -6.69 -11.42 -1.36
CA LEU A 73 -6.25 -12.41 -2.35
C LEU A 73 -6.20 -11.94 -3.80
N ALA A 74 -5.91 -10.67 -4.03
CA ALA A 74 -5.54 -10.14 -5.33
C ALA A 74 -5.12 -8.70 -5.08
N ASP A 75 -3.82 -8.51 -4.96
CA ASP A 75 -3.24 -7.17 -5.02
C ASP A 75 -2.92 -6.81 -6.48
N ILE A 76 -2.49 -5.58 -6.71
CA ILE A 76 -2.10 -5.11 -8.04
C ILE A 76 -0.99 -5.98 -8.66
N THR A 77 -0.09 -6.52 -7.84
CA THR A 77 1.01 -7.38 -8.31
C THR A 77 0.51 -8.72 -8.85
N THR A 78 -0.63 -9.20 -8.35
CA THR A 78 -1.31 -10.39 -8.87
C THR A 78 -1.88 -10.12 -10.25
N LEU A 79 -2.49 -8.95 -10.45
CA LEU A 79 -2.95 -8.52 -11.76
C LEU A 79 -1.78 -8.32 -12.73
N GLU A 80 -0.64 -7.82 -12.26
CA GLU A 80 0.57 -7.70 -13.08
C GLU A 80 1.12 -9.06 -13.52
N VAL A 81 1.07 -10.08 -12.66
CA VAL A 81 1.45 -11.45 -13.03
C VAL A 81 0.56 -11.98 -14.15
N ILE A 82 -0.75 -11.74 -14.07
CA ILE A 82 -1.75 -12.27 -15.01
C ILE A 82 -1.75 -11.50 -16.33
N TYR A 83 -1.85 -10.18 -16.25
CA TYR A 83 -2.07 -9.32 -17.40
C TYR A 83 -0.76 -8.68 -17.90
N GLY A 84 0.37 -8.83 -17.21
CA GLY A 84 1.55 -8.00 -17.40
C GLY A 84 1.36 -6.61 -16.81
N MET A 85 2.35 -5.72 -17.02
CA MET A 85 2.36 -4.34 -16.49
C MET A 85 0.96 -3.67 -16.52
N ILE A 86 0.53 -3.22 -15.35
CA ILE A 86 -0.76 -2.56 -15.15
C ILE A 86 -0.58 -1.06 -15.34
N THR A 87 -1.43 -0.47 -16.17
CA THR A 87 -1.51 0.99 -16.39
C THR A 87 -2.93 1.47 -16.14
N ALA A 88 -3.10 2.77 -15.91
CA ALA A 88 -4.39 3.42 -15.72
C ALA A 88 -5.32 3.16 -16.91
N ALA A 89 -4.79 3.16 -18.14
CA ALA A 89 -5.56 2.82 -19.33
C ALA A 89 -6.07 1.37 -19.31
N LYS A 90 -5.26 0.42 -18.83
CA LYS A 90 -5.64 -0.98 -18.68
C LYS A 90 -6.65 -1.16 -17.56
N MET A 91 -6.43 -0.52 -16.42
CA MET A 91 -7.35 -0.54 -15.28
C MET A 91 -8.72 0.02 -15.65
N ARG A 92 -8.80 1.11 -16.42
CA ARG A 92 -10.08 1.62 -16.92
C ARG A 92 -10.81 0.61 -17.82
N LYS A 93 -10.08 -0.15 -18.64
CA LYS A 93 -10.67 -1.22 -19.46
C LYS A 93 -11.17 -2.38 -18.61
N LEU A 94 -10.46 -2.72 -17.53
CA LEU A 94 -10.90 -3.73 -16.57
C LEU A 94 -12.15 -3.23 -15.82
N GLU A 95 -12.12 -2.00 -15.29
CA GLU A 95 -13.22 -1.38 -14.56
C GLU A 95 -14.53 -1.36 -15.38
N ALA A 96 -14.45 -1.09 -16.68
CA ALA A 96 -15.60 -1.14 -17.59
C ALA A 96 -16.23 -2.54 -17.77
N GLN A 97 -15.50 -3.60 -17.43
CA GLN A 97 -15.97 -4.98 -17.49
C GLN A 97 -16.53 -5.47 -16.15
N LEU A 98 -16.48 -4.66 -15.09
CA LEU A 98 -16.98 -5.08 -13.79
C LEU A 98 -18.51 -5.20 -13.81
N PRO A 99 -19.06 -6.36 -13.42
CA PRO A 99 -20.48 -6.47 -13.12
C PRO A 99 -20.85 -5.56 -11.95
N GLU A 100 -22.11 -5.11 -11.91
CA GLU A 100 -22.59 -4.14 -10.91
C GLU A 100 -22.27 -4.54 -9.47
N ALA A 101 -22.41 -5.83 -9.14
CA ALA A 101 -22.13 -6.39 -7.81
C ALA A 101 -20.66 -6.25 -7.36
N HIS A 102 -19.73 -6.09 -8.30
CA HIS A 102 -18.28 -5.99 -8.04
C HIS A 102 -17.73 -4.62 -8.46
N ARG A 103 -18.60 -3.65 -8.77
CA ARG A 103 -18.18 -2.34 -9.26
C ARG A 103 -17.51 -1.56 -8.14
N THR A 104 -16.18 -1.51 -8.19
CA THR A 104 -15.38 -0.56 -7.44
C THR A 104 -14.48 0.20 -8.41
N LYS A 105 -14.17 1.44 -8.07
CA LYS A 105 -13.30 2.28 -8.89
C LYS A 105 -11.86 1.74 -8.82
N LEU A 106 -11.25 1.47 -9.97
CA LEU A 106 -9.90 0.91 -10.04
C LEU A 106 -8.84 2.00 -10.23
N VAL A 107 -9.23 3.11 -10.87
CA VAL A 107 -8.38 4.28 -11.08
C VAL A 107 -8.94 5.48 -10.35
N LEU A 108 -8.19 5.98 -9.38
CA LEU A 108 -8.58 7.08 -8.51
C LEU A 108 -7.90 8.39 -8.94
N THR A 109 -8.55 9.51 -8.67
CA THR A 109 -7.95 10.85 -8.74
C THR A 109 -7.22 11.20 -7.45
N LYS A 110 -6.42 12.28 -7.45
CA LYS A 110 -5.73 12.77 -6.24
C LYS A 110 -6.71 13.09 -5.12
N GLU A 111 -7.84 13.71 -5.45
CA GLU A 111 -8.86 14.12 -4.49
C GLU A 111 -9.51 12.89 -3.83
N GLU A 112 -9.75 11.83 -4.59
CA GLU A 112 -10.29 10.57 -4.05
C GLU A 112 -9.26 9.84 -3.16
N VAL A 113 -7.97 9.91 -3.50
CA VAL A 113 -6.90 9.39 -2.63
C VAL A 113 -6.81 10.19 -1.34
N ALA A 114 -6.85 11.52 -1.43
CA ALA A 114 -6.82 12.41 -0.28
C ALA A 114 -7.98 12.13 0.68
N LEU A 115 -9.20 11.96 0.14
CA LEU A 115 -10.37 11.56 0.90
C LEU A 115 -10.15 10.23 1.62
N ARG A 116 -9.68 9.19 0.93
CA ARG A 116 -9.45 7.86 1.52
C ARG A 116 -8.40 7.87 2.64
N ILE A 117 -7.33 8.64 2.48
CA ILE A 117 -6.28 8.79 3.50
C ILE A 117 -6.82 9.58 4.70
N SER A 118 -7.57 10.65 4.46
CA SER A 118 -8.30 11.40 5.50
C SER A 118 -9.27 10.50 6.26
N ASP A 119 -10.04 9.66 5.56
CA ASP A 119 -10.99 8.71 6.17
C ASP A 119 -10.28 7.66 7.02
N PHE A 120 -9.12 7.17 6.57
CA PHE A 120 -8.27 6.28 7.39
C PHE A 120 -7.84 6.94 8.69
N TYR A 121 -7.40 8.20 8.64
CA TYR A 121 -7.02 8.95 9.84
C TYR A 121 -8.22 9.18 10.76
N ASN A 122 -9.31 9.73 10.25
CA ASN A 122 -10.47 10.16 11.04
C ASN A 122 -11.37 9.00 11.50
N GLY A 123 -11.42 7.92 10.75
CA GLY A 123 -12.18 6.71 11.07
C GLY A 123 -11.35 5.78 11.92
N THR A 124 -10.26 5.25 11.36
CA THR A 124 -9.54 4.17 12.03
C THR A 124 -8.59 4.67 13.10
N LEU A 125 -7.62 5.52 12.75
CA LEU A 125 -6.59 5.91 13.70
C LEU A 125 -7.18 6.72 14.86
N ARG A 126 -8.12 7.62 14.56
CA ARG A 126 -8.83 8.42 15.56
C ARG A 126 -9.55 7.56 16.59
N MET A 127 -10.27 6.52 16.14
CA MET A 127 -11.01 5.63 17.04
C MET A 127 -10.06 4.80 17.90
N ALA A 128 -9.01 4.23 17.31
CA ALA A 128 -8.02 3.46 18.05
C ALA A 128 -7.33 4.29 19.15
N LEU A 129 -6.91 5.52 18.83
CA LEU A 129 -6.32 6.44 19.79
C LEU A 129 -7.29 6.81 20.92
N ALA A 130 -8.54 7.14 20.57
CA ALA A 130 -9.55 7.54 21.55
C ALA A 130 -9.88 6.41 22.54
N ASP A 131 -9.94 5.17 22.07
CA ASP A 131 -10.22 4.02 22.91
C ASP A 131 -9.04 3.67 23.84
N ASP A 132 -7.81 3.76 23.35
CA ASP A 132 -6.63 3.51 24.17
C ASP A 132 -6.37 4.63 25.20
N LEU A 133 -6.69 5.90 24.88
CA LEU A 133 -6.54 7.03 25.81
C LEU A 133 -7.54 7.02 26.98
N LYS A 134 -8.73 6.43 26.79
CA LYS A 134 -9.75 6.26 27.85
C LYS A 134 -9.31 5.33 28.96
N ASN A 135 -8.35 4.42 28.70
CA ASN A 135 -7.89 3.45 29.67
C ASN A 135 -6.52 3.86 30.25
N PRO A 136 -6.45 4.28 31.54
CA PRO A 136 -5.23 4.83 32.14
C PRO A 136 -4.06 3.82 32.25
N ASP A 137 -4.32 2.52 32.22
CA ASP A 137 -3.30 1.46 32.32
C ASP A 137 -3.02 0.76 30.98
N SER A 138 -3.50 1.32 29.86
CA SER A 138 -3.35 0.66 28.55
C SER A 138 -1.91 0.68 28.08
N LYS A 139 -1.20 -0.45 28.22
CA LYS A 139 0.07 -0.68 27.49
C LYS A 139 -0.09 -0.57 25.97
N LYS A 140 -1.32 -0.55 25.45
CA LYS A 140 -1.57 -0.35 24.01
C LYS A 140 -1.25 1.06 23.54
N ILE A 141 -1.09 2.06 24.43
CA ILE A 141 -0.62 3.39 24.01
C ILE A 141 0.72 3.33 23.28
N TYR A 142 1.57 2.35 23.61
CA TYR A 142 2.87 2.16 22.97
C TYR A 142 2.77 1.70 21.53
N ASN A 143 1.65 1.09 21.13
CA ASN A 143 1.43 0.64 19.75
C ASN A 143 1.27 1.82 18.77
N HIS A 144 1.03 3.03 19.29
CA HIS A 144 0.90 4.26 18.50
C HIS A 144 2.21 5.06 18.38
N ILE A 145 3.26 4.62 19.08
CA ILE A 145 4.60 5.21 19.04
C ILE A 145 5.40 4.43 18.00
N GLN A 146 5.78 5.09 16.91
CA GLN A 146 6.57 4.47 15.84
C GLN A 146 8.08 4.56 16.16
N LEU A 147 8.89 3.75 15.47
CA LEU A 147 10.35 3.72 15.65
C LEU A 147 11.02 5.11 15.54
N TYR A 148 10.48 5.98 14.68
CA TYR A 148 11.01 7.34 14.47
C TYR A 148 10.42 8.39 15.42
N ASP A 149 9.66 7.98 16.45
CA ASP A 149 9.18 8.87 17.52
C ASP A 149 10.11 8.88 18.74
N ASP A 150 11.22 8.15 18.70
CA ASP A 150 12.19 8.02 19.79
C ASP A 150 12.78 9.38 20.23
N ASP A 151 12.93 10.34 19.31
CA ASP A 151 13.40 11.69 19.61
C ASP A 151 12.35 12.57 20.31
N LYS A 152 11.07 12.17 20.26
CA LYS A 152 9.93 12.88 20.89
C LYS A 152 9.63 12.35 22.28
N LEU A 153 10.31 11.29 22.72
CA LEU A 153 10.12 10.66 24.02
C LEU A 153 11.42 10.69 24.84
N PRO A 154 11.34 10.92 26.17
CA PRO A 154 12.52 10.86 27.01
C PRO A 154 13.05 9.42 27.11
N ASN A 155 14.37 9.25 27.29
CA ASN A 155 14.94 7.92 27.50
C ASN A 155 14.44 7.31 28.83
N ILE A 156 13.74 6.17 28.75
CA ILE A 156 13.15 5.48 29.91
C ILE A 156 14.19 5.15 31.00
N ARG A 157 15.44 4.87 30.61
CA ARG A 157 16.52 4.55 31.56
C ARG A 157 16.98 5.77 32.38
N VAL A 158 16.71 6.98 31.87
CA VAL A 158 17.10 8.25 32.52
C VAL A 158 15.98 8.78 33.41
N VAL A 159 14.74 8.78 32.90
CA VAL A 159 13.60 9.40 33.61
C VAL A 159 12.79 8.44 34.48
N GLY A 160 13.01 7.13 34.31
CA GLY A 160 12.24 6.08 34.96
C GLY A 160 10.86 5.86 34.31
N ARG A 161 10.25 4.71 34.61
CA ARG A 161 9.04 4.22 33.95
C ARG A 161 7.85 5.18 34.02
N ALA A 162 7.53 5.70 35.21
CA ALA A 162 6.35 6.56 35.40
C ALA A 162 6.42 7.86 34.58
N LYS A 163 7.60 8.49 34.47
CA LYS A 163 7.78 9.71 33.66
C LYS A 163 7.73 9.40 32.17
N PHE A 164 8.26 8.25 31.75
CA PHE A 164 8.15 7.79 30.37
C PHE A 164 6.70 7.51 29.99
N GLU A 165 5.94 6.80 30.82
CA GLU A 165 4.52 6.52 30.65
C GLU A 165 3.69 7.81 30.50
N ALA A 166 3.93 8.80 31.36
CA ALA A 166 3.28 10.10 31.25
C ALA A 166 3.63 10.84 29.95
N ALA A 167 4.89 10.79 29.51
CA ALA A 167 5.33 11.41 28.26
C ALA A 167 4.73 10.72 27.02
N ALA A 168 4.67 9.38 27.04
CA ALA A 168 4.03 8.57 26.00
C ALA A 168 2.54 8.92 25.89
N ARG A 169 1.83 9.00 27.01
CA ARG A 169 0.41 9.39 27.01
C ARG A 169 0.20 10.81 26.46
N ALA A 170 1.00 11.78 26.91
CA ALA A 170 0.95 13.14 26.39
C ALA A 170 1.28 13.22 24.88
N PHE A 171 2.17 12.35 24.39
CA PHE A 171 2.45 12.22 22.97
C PHE A 171 1.24 11.70 22.20
N VAL A 172 0.58 10.65 22.68
CA VAL A 172 -0.64 10.08 22.06
C VAL A 172 -1.80 11.09 22.08
N GLU A 173 -1.94 11.89 23.14
CA GLU A 173 -2.92 12.99 23.19
C GLU A 173 -2.63 14.06 22.12
N ARG A 174 -1.36 14.42 21.88
CA ARG A 174 -1.00 15.31 20.77
C ARG A 174 -1.24 14.67 19.41
N LEU A 175 -0.99 13.37 19.29
CA LEU A 175 -1.26 12.62 18.07
C LEU A 175 -2.76 12.61 17.74
N GLN A 176 -3.62 12.48 18.75
CA GLN A 176 -5.08 12.58 18.60
C GLN A 176 -5.50 13.94 18.02
N LEU A 177 -4.90 15.05 18.48
CA LEU A 177 -5.15 16.38 17.93
C LEU A 177 -4.67 16.48 16.48
N TRP A 178 -3.47 15.97 16.20
CA TRP A 178 -2.90 15.94 14.85
C TRP A 178 -3.78 15.17 13.85
N VAL A 179 -4.37 14.04 14.28
CA VAL A 179 -5.33 13.25 13.46
C VAL A 179 -6.56 14.05 13.11
N ASN A 180 -7.11 14.83 14.06
CA ASN A 180 -8.30 15.64 13.83
C ASN A 180 -8.08 16.78 12.82
N GLU A 181 -6.82 17.16 12.57
CA GLU A 181 -6.44 18.16 11.56
C GLU A 181 -6.25 17.54 10.16
N ALA A 182 -6.28 16.21 10.02
CA ALA A 182 -6.11 15.52 8.74
C ALA A 182 -7.38 15.61 7.87
N THR A 183 -7.70 16.79 7.34
CA THR A 183 -8.82 16.97 6.41
C THR A 183 -8.45 16.53 4.98
N PRO A 184 -9.41 16.23 4.10
CA PRO A 184 -9.13 15.90 2.71
C PRO A 184 -8.30 16.98 1.99
N GLU A 185 -8.54 18.26 2.29
CA GLU A 185 -7.80 19.38 1.70
C GLU A 185 -6.35 19.43 2.18
N ALA A 186 -6.12 19.20 3.48
CA ALA A 186 -4.77 19.15 4.05
C ALA A 186 -3.96 17.98 3.48
N VAL A 187 -4.60 16.80 3.36
CA VAL A 187 -3.99 15.62 2.74
C VAL A 187 -3.72 15.86 1.25
N LEU A 188 -4.65 16.46 0.51
CA LEU A 188 -4.47 16.78 -0.90
C LEU A 188 -3.29 17.73 -1.12
N SER A 189 -3.17 18.76 -0.26
CA SER A 189 -2.02 19.68 -0.30
C SER A 189 -0.69 18.96 -0.08
N ASP A 190 -0.64 17.97 0.81
CA ASP A 190 0.57 17.17 1.04
C ASP A 190 0.88 16.23 -0.14
N ILE A 191 -0.15 15.62 -0.76
CA ILE A 191 0.01 14.83 -1.98
C ILE A 191 0.59 15.69 -3.10
N ASP A 192 0.06 16.89 -3.31
CA ASP A 192 0.57 17.83 -4.33
C ASP A 192 2.02 18.20 -4.07
N ARG A 193 2.37 18.52 -2.81
CA ARG A 193 3.76 18.84 -2.44
C ARG A 193 4.71 17.68 -2.72
N ILE A 194 4.36 16.46 -2.31
CA ILE A 194 5.21 15.28 -2.51
C ILE A 194 5.39 14.95 -4.00
N LEU A 195 4.32 15.04 -4.80
CA LEU A 195 4.41 14.84 -6.24
C LEU A 195 5.27 15.92 -6.89
N GLU A 196 5.16 17.16 -6.44
CA GLU A 196 6.01 18.26 -6.93
C GLU A 196 7.49 18.02 -6.60
N GLU A 197 7.77 17.61 -5.37
CA GLU A 197 9.13 17.26 -4.93
C GLU A 197 9.72 16.13 -5.74
N HIS A 198 8.94 15.09 -6.02
CA HIS A 198 9.41 13.92 -6.75
C HIS A 198 9.61 14.19 -8.25
N PHE A 199 8.64 14.81 -8.92
CA PHE A 199 8.69 14.94 -10.38
C PHE A 199 9.46 16.18 -10.86
N TRP A 200 9.57 17.22 -10.02
CA TRP A 200 10.00 18.53 -10.49
C TRP A 200 11.16 19.15 -9.71
N THR A 201 11.45 18.69 -8.48
CA THR A 201 12.61 19.21 -7.74
C THR A 201 13.91 18.62 -8.31
N PRO A 202 14.83 19.45 -8.83
CA PRO A 202 16.13 18.97 -9.30
C PRO A 202 16.94 18.38 -8.15
N ASN A 203 17.69 17.30 -8.41
CA ASN A 203 18.59 16.69 -7.44
C ASN A 203 17.93 16.21 -6.12
N HIS A 204 16.63 15.90 -6.11
CA HIS A 204 15.97 15.29 -4.94
C HIS A 204 16.46 13.86 -4.63
N ARG A 205 17.36 13.30 -5.46
CA ARG A 205 17.91 11.95 -5.29
C ARG A 205 19.03 11.94 -4.25
N PRO A 206 19.11 10.91 -3.40
CA PRO A 206 20.30 10.70 -2.60
C PRO A 206 21.50 10.39 -3.52
N PRO A 207 22.73 10.77 -3.11
CA PRO A 207 23.93 10.48 -3.89
C PRO A 207 24.11 8.97 -4.09
N ILE A 208 24.50 8.58 -5.30
CA ILE A 208 24.75 7.19 -5.68
C ILE A 208 25.92 6.64 -4.86
N PRO A 209 25.71 5.63 -3.99
CA PRO A 209 26.83 4.97 -3.31
C PRO A 209 27.77 4.34 -4.34
N ARG A 210 29.09 4.41 -4.10
CA ARG A 210 30.08 3.80 -5.01
C ARG A 210 29.79 2.30 -5.16
N GLY A 211 29.62 1.85 -6.41
CA GLY A 211 29.37 0.45 -6.74
C GLY A 211 27.88 0.07 -6.85
N SER A 212 26.96 0.99 -6.55
CA SER A 212 25.53 0.78 -6.78
C SER A 212 25.13 1.07 -8.23
N LYS A 213 24.13 0.33 -8.74
CA LYS A 213 23.50 0.67 -10.02
C LYS A 213 22.56 1.85 -9.80
N GLU A 214 22.51 2.79 -10.74
CA GLU A 214 21.62 3.96 -10.66
C GLU A 214 20.15 3.53 -10.53
N GLU A 215 19.79 2.41 -11.17
CA GLU A 215 18.47 1.75 -11.13
C GLU A 215 18.04 1.20 -9.75
N SER A 216 18.93 1.18 -8.77
CA SER A 216 18.65 0.68 -7.41
C SER A 216 18.34 1.78 -6.40
N ILE A 217 18.30 3.05 -6.83
CA ILE A 217 18.15 4.19 -5.93
C ILE A 217 16.70 4.60 -5.83
N THR A 218 16.10 4.26 -4.70
CA THR A 218 14.79 4.75 -4.32
C THR A 218 14.91 6.14 -3.70
N CYS A 219 14.01 7.04 -4.07
CA CYS A 219 13.79 8.27 -3.31
C CYS A 219 12.66 8.05 -2.32
N HIS A 220 12.78 8.65 -1.15
CA HIS A 220 11.75 8.67 -0.13
C HIS A 220 11.35 10.13 0.13
N HIS A 221 10.04 10.38 0.05
CA HIS A 221 9.44 11.68 0.30
C HIS A 221 8.45 11.51 1.46
N ASP A 222 8.53 12.40 2.44
CA ASP A 222 7.63 12.41 3.59
C ASP A 222 7.00 13.80 3.75
N SER A 223 5.80 13.80 4.27
CA SER A 223 5.01 14.98 4.58
C SER A 223 4.37 14.85 5.94
N ARG A 224 3.47 15.78 6.24
CA ARG A 224 2.73 15.67 7.48
C ARG A 224 1.85 14.42 7.43
N TYR A 225 1.10 14.20 6.35
CA TYR A 225 0.04 13.18 6.26
C TYR A 225 0.30 12.05 5.27
N VAL A 226 1.19 12.22 4.29
CA VAL A 226 1.51 11.18 3.30
C VAL A 226 3.00 10.93 3.14
N GLN A 227 3.34 9.69 2.84
CA GLN A 227 4.66 9.24 2.43
C GLN A 227 4.60 8.70 1.01
N MET A 228 5.73 8.82 0.31
CA MET A 228 5.89 8.24 -1.00
C MET A 228 7.31 7.70 -1.19
N THR A 229 7.40 6.50 -1.76
CA THR A 229 8.66 5.89 -2.16
C THR A 229 8.53 5.33 -3.56
N GLY A 230 9.59 5.45 -4.33
CA GLY A 230 9.77 4.64 -5.54
C GLY A 230 10.95 5.12 -6.35
N HIS A 231 10.99 4.70 -7.60
CA HIS A 231 12.10 4.98 -8.49
C HIS A 231 11.73 6.09 -9.50
N PRO A 232 12.51 7.18 -9.60
CA PRO A 232 12.12 8.35 -10.39
C PRO A 232 12.07 8.11 -11.92
N GLN A 233 12.64 6.99 -12.40
CA GLN A 233 12.77 6.69 -13.84
C GLN A 233 12.63 5.21 -14.18
N ASN A 234 12.34 4.34 -13.20
CA ASN A 234 12.23 2.91 -13.48
C ASN A 234 10.76 2.51 -13.43
N ILE A 235 10.21 2.19 -14.59
CA ILE A 235 8.82 1.73 -14.77
C ILE A 235 8.62 0.39 -14.03
N ASP A 236 9.69 -0.38 -13.84
CA ASP A 236 9.67 -1.66 -13.12
C ASP A 236 9.59 -1.51 -11.59
N PHE A 237 9.79 -0.29 -11.06
CA PHE A 237 9.63 0.01 -9.63
C PHE A 237 8.52 1.04 -9.43
N PRO A 238 7.27 0.57 -9.22
CA PRO A 238 6.13 1.46 -9.08
C PRO A 238 6.31 2.43 -7.93
N LEU A 239 5.87 3.67 -8.15
CA LEU A 239 5.83 4.70 -7.13
C LEU A 239 4.65 4.42 -6.20
N HIS A 240 4.90 4.29 -4.91
CA HIS A 240 3.86 3.98 -3.91
C HIS A 240 3.65 5.18 -2.98
N LEU A 241 2.39 5.52 -2.73
CA LEU A 241 1.94 6.57 -1.82
C LEU A 241 1.03 5.97 -0.73
N TRP A 242 1.24 6.36 0.52
CA TRP A 242 0.49 5.87 1.68
C TRP A 242 0.45 6.90 2.82
N PRO A 243 -0.37 6.72 3.87
CA PRO A 243 -0.41 7.63 5.01
C PRO A 243 0.91 7.63 5.79
N SER A 244 1.45 8.79 6.20
CA SER A 244 2.70 8.88 6.98
C SER A 244 2.67 8.12 8.31
N ARG A 245 1.47 7.83 8.81
CA ARG A 245 1.26 7.02 10.02
C ARG A 245 0.35 5.83 9.74
N ALA A 246 0.93 4.85 9.05
CA ALA A 246 0.43 3.50 9.02
C ALA A 246 0.97 2.71 10.24
N PRO A 247 0.20 1.82 10.87
CA PRO A 247 0.77 0.88 11.82
C PRO A 247 1.92 0.12 11.17
N VAL A 248 3.09 0.12 11.83
CA VAL A 248 4.26 -0.61 11.37
C VAL A 248 3.97 -2.09 11.56
N TYR A 249 4.03 -2.87 10.48
CA TYR A 249 4.01 -4.32 10.55
C TYR A 249 5.16 -4.78 11.47
N ASP A 250 4.83 -5.29 12.65
CA ASP A 250 5.77 -6.13 13.40
C ASP A 250 5.87 -7.46 12.64
N GLU A 251 7.08 -7.88 12.28
CA GLU A 251 7.41 -9.17 11.66
C GLU A 251 6.88 -10.38 12.49
N ARG A 252 6.40 -10.15 13.72
CA ARG A 252 5.83 -11.14 14.64
C ARG A 252 4.32 -11.40 14.53
N HIS A 253 3.68 -11.04 13.42
CA HIS A 253 2.39 -11.62 12.99
C HIS A 253 1.16 -11.38 13.89
N GLU A 254 1.10 -10.29 14.64
CA GLU A 254 -0.16 -9.76 15.18
C GLU A 254 -0.33 -8.29 14.76
N GLY A 255 -0.31 -8.06 13.44
CA GLY A 255 -0.60 -6.75 12.87
C GLY A 255 -2.06 -6.35 13.05
N PRO A 256 -2.39 -5.05 13.09
CA PRO A 256 -3.77 -4.62 13.22
C PRO A 256 -4.61 -5.07 12.02
N THR A 257 -5.86 -5.43 12.29
CA THR A 257 -6.93 -5.81 11.34
C THR A 257 -7.34 -4.71 10.36
N VAL A 258 -6.59 -3.62 10.27
CA VAL A 258 -6.96 -2.41 9.53
C VAL A 258 -6.15 -2.33 8.26
N GLU A 259 -6.85 -2.33 7.14
CA GLU A 259 -6.27 -2.12 5.82
C GLU A 259 -5.76 -0.67 5.67
N VAL A 260 -4.43 -0.52 5.51
CA VAL A 260 -3.81 0.77 5.22
C VAL A 260 -4.01 1.11 3.73
N PRO A 261 -4.49 2.31 3.38
CA PRO A 261 -4.69 2.68 1.99
C PRO A 261 -3.34 2.99 1.31
N VAL A 262 -2.79 2.00 0.60
CA VAL A 262 -1.58 2.17 -0.22
C VAL A 262 -1.96 2.26 -1.69
N PHE A 263 -1.33 3.18 -2.42
CA PHE A 263 -1.63 3.46 -3.82
C PHE A 263 -0.37 3.42 -4.69
N GLN A 264 -0.42 2.71 -5.80
CA GLN A 264 0.51 2.88 -6.91
C GLN A 264 0.16 4.14 -7.70
N VAL A 265 1.16 4.97 -7.97
CA VAL A 265 1.04 6.25 -8.68
C VAL A 265 1.56 6.10 -10.10
N GLU A 266 0.75 6.48 -11.07
CA GLU A 266 1.13 6.61 -12.47
C GLU A 266 1.01 8.08 -12.89
N ALA A 267 2.12 8.67 -13.30
CA ALA A 267 2.14 10.00 -13.88
C ALA A 267 1.98 9.89 -15.40
N ASN A 268 0.95 10.53 -15.96
CA ASN A 268 0.85 10.72 -17.40
C ASN A 268 1.77 11.87 -17.81
N LEU A 269 3.07 11.58 -17.84
CA LEU A 269 4.08 12.52 -18.32
C LEU A 269 3.97 12.61 -19.84
N PRO A 270 3.93 13.82 -20.44
CA PRO A 270 4.14 13.93 -21.87
C PRO A 270 5.49 13.26 -22.15
N ARG A 271 5.49 12.19 -22.97
CA ARG A 271 6.73 11.54 -23.39
C ARG A 271 7.66 12.65 -23.84
N ARG A 272 8.83 12.79 -23.19
CA ARG A 272 9.88 13.65 -23.73
C ARG A 272 10.02 13.19 -25.17
N ALA A 273 9.71 14.07 -26.12
CA ALA A 273 10.07 13.83 -27.51
C ALA A 273 11.54 13.45 -27.48
N GLU A 274 11.85 12.22 -27.87
CA GLU A 274 13.22 11.79 -28.04
C GLU A 274 13.87 12.85 -28.91
N SER A 275 14.75 13.66 -28.31
CA SER A 275 15.50 14.63 -29.08
C SER A 275 16.42 13.78 -29.92
N THR A 276 16.03 13.58 -31.17
CA THR A 276 16.89 13.09 -32.22
C THR A 276 18.11 14.01 -32.25
N ARG A 277 19.23 13.48 -31.77
CA ARG A 277 20.57 13.98 -32.06
C ARG A 277 21.40 12.81 -32.54
#